data_AF-A0A538BIX9-F1
#
_entry.id   AF-A0A538BIX9-F1
#
_cell.length_a   1.000
_cell.length_b   1.000
_cell.length_c   1.000
_cell.angle_alpha   90.00
_cell.angle_beta   90.00
_cell.angle_gamma   90.00
#
_symmetry.space_group_name_H-M   'P 1'
#
loop_
_entity.id
_entity.type
_entity.pdbx_description
1 polymer ?
#
loop_
_entity_poly.entity_id
_entity_poly.type
_entity_poly.pdbx_seq_one_letter_code
_entity_poly.pdbx_strand_id
1 'polypeptide(L)'
;MAAFYSAYPDLLTRAVVVKPAPWWLGGRRGGLALSSLAPPPLFRVPTGRESTVRAFDGSYVVRPLGRTMPLGALPLSRARAGIVAALRSFARGAAFERWTANEQTSALRRTICYRDDLPTPAAVDLSTFLPFLSPTG
;
A
#
# COMPACT_ATOMS: atom_id res chain seq x y z
N MET A 1 -5.82 2.89 15.03
CA MET A 1 -6.20 1.48 14.80
C MET A 1 -7.71 1.28 14.86
N ALA A 2 -8.37 1.59 15.99
CA ALA A 2 -9.84 1.50 16.10
C ALA A 2 -10.55 2.35 15.02
N ALA A 3 -10.11 3.61 14.84
CA ALA A 3 -10.64 4.49 13.79
C ALA A 3 -10.48 3.92 12.37
N PHE A 4 -9.38 3.20 12.08
CA PHE A 4 -9.19 2.56 10.77
C PHE A 4 -10.17 1.40 10.58
N TYR A 5 -10.33 0.57 11.62
CA TYR A 5 -11.25 -0.57 11.59
C TYR A 5 -12.71 -0.12 11.41
N SER A 6 -13.12 0.98 12.05
CA SER A 6 -14.46 1.55 11.90
C SER A 6 -14.69 2.28 10.57
N ALA A 7 -13.66 2.94 10.03
CA ALA A 7 -13.77 3.69 8.79
C ALA A 7 -13.80 2.82 7.53
N TYR A 8 -13.23 1.61 7.60
CA TYR A 8 -13.09 0.72 6.44
C TYR A 8 -13.69 -0.68 6.70
N PRO A 9 -14.97 -0.80 7.08
CA PRO A 9 -15.57 -2.09 7.39
C PRO A 9 -15.64 -3.01 6.18
N ASP A 10 -15.84 -2.46 4.98
CA ASP A 10 -15.99 -3.21 3.73
C ASP A 10 -14.66 -3.56 3.04
N LEU A 11 -13.53 -3.12 3.62
CA LEU A 11 -12.21 -3.40 3.06
C LEU A 11 -11.99 -4.91 2.98
N LEU A 12 -11.69 -5.40 1.78
CA LEU A 12 -11.52 -6.83 1.58
C LEU A 12 -10.25 -7.31 2.27
N THR A 13 -10.39 -8.44 2.95
CA THR A 13 -9.32 -9.08 3.71
C THR A 13 -9.19 -10.54 3.36
N ARG A 14 -7.98 -11.07 3.45
CA ARG A 14 -7.73 -12.49 3.21
C ARG A 14 -6.56 -13.02 4.01
N ALA A 15 -6.78 -14.12 4.74
CA ALA A 15 -5.70 -14.81 5.44
C ALA A 15 -4.87 -15.63 4.43
N VAL A 16 -3.55 -15.42 4.42
CA VAL A 16 -2.66 -15.98 3.40
C VAL A 16 -1.29 -16.36 3.96
N VAL A 17 -0.62 -17.28 3.28
CA VAL A 17 0.83 -17.52 3.37
C VAL A 17 1.45 -17.16 2.02
N VAL A 18 2.58 -16.45 2.02
CA VAL A 18 3.17 -15.82 0.84
C VAL A 18 4.68 -16.01 0.81
N LYS A 19 5.24 -16.26 -0.39
CA LYS A 19 6.68 -16.31 -0.67
C LYS A 19 6.98 -15.51 -1.96
N PRO A 20 8.01 -14.64 -1.98
CA PRO A 20 8.81 -14.16 -0.84
C PRO A 20 7.95 -13.35 0.16
N ALA A 21 8.53 -12.91 1.27
CA ALA A 21 7.79 -12.15 2.28
C ALA A 21 7.46 -10.73 1.76
N PRO A 22 6.17 -10.38 1.56
CA PRO A 22 5.81 -9.13 0.92
C PRO A 22 5.83 -7.94 1.89
N TRP A 23 6.11 -6.75 1.36
CA TRP A 23 6.02 -5.49 2.11
C TRP A 23 4.58 -5.19 2.56
N TRP A 24 3.57 -5.59 1.79
CA TRP A 24 2.15 -5.41 2.11
C TRP A 24 1.63 -6.34 3.23
N LEU A 25 2.43 -7.30 3.71
CA LEU A 25 2.23 -8.01 5.00
C LEU A 25 3.22 -7.54 6.09
N GLY A 26 3.86 -6.39 5.90
CA GLY A 26 4.88 -5.90 6.82
C GLY A 26 6.12 -6.79 6.86
N GLY A 27 6.50 -7.41 5.74
CA GLY A 27 7.68 -8.27 5.61
C GLY A 27 7.50 -9.68 6.19
N ARG A 28 6.26 -10.11 6.43
CA ARG A 28 5.95 -11.45 6.98
C ARG A 28 5.47 -12.39 5.89
N ARG A 29 5.85 -13.67 5.96
CA ARG A 29 5.39 -14.74 5.04
C ARG A 29 3.95 -15.18 5.29
N GLY A 30 3.24 -14.61 6.24
CA GLY A 30 1.85 -14.98 6.50
C GLY A 30 1.14 -13.96 7.39
N GLY A 31 -0.16 -13.84 7.19
CA GLY A 31 -1.00 -12.87 7.89
C GLY A 31 -2.29 -12.58 7.16
N LEU A 32 -2.93 -11.46 7.57
CA LEU A 32 -4.13 -10.95 6.94
C LEU A 32 -3.76 -9.90 5.90
N ALA A 33 -3.93 -10.24 4.62
CA ALA A 33 -3.82 -9.32 3.51
C ALA A 33 -5.02 -8.35 3.49
N LEU A 34 -4.78 -7.08 3.19
CA LEU A 34 -5.79 -6.04 3.04
C LEU A 34 -5.79 -5.51 1.61
N SER A 35 -6.96 -5.30 1.00
CA SER A 35 -7.05 -4.87 -0.40
C SER A 35 -6.50 -3.48 -0.68
N SER A 36 -6.31 -2.66 0.35
CA SER A 36 -5.65 -1.36 0.24
C SER A 36 -4.15 -1.43 -0.04
N LEU A 37 -3.52 -2.62 0.15
CA LEU A 37 -2.08 -2.81 -0.06
C LEU A 37 -1.78 -4.01 -0.96
N ALA A 38 -2.52 -5.11 -0.77
CA ALA A 38 -2.22 -6.38 -1.40
C ALA A 38 -2.71 -6.41 -2.86
N PRO A 39 -2.05 -7.16 -3.76
CA PRO A 39 -2.41 -7.21 -5.17
C PRO A 39 -3.87 -7.66 -5.39
N PRO A 40 -4.66 -6.97 -6.24
CA PRO A 40 -6.07 -7.32 -6.47
C PRO A 40 -6.34 -8.79 -6.86
N PRO A 41 -5.50 -9.45 -7.70
CA PRO A 41 -5.74 -10.85 -8.06
C PRO A 41 -5.78 -11.79 -6.86
N LEU A 42 -5.08 -11.46 -5.76
CA LEU A 42 -5.03 -12.25 -4.53
C LEU A 42 -6.42 -12.59 -3.99
N PHE A 43 -7.37 -11.66 -4.08
CA PHE A 43 -8.70 -11.81 -3.47
C PHE A 43 -9.65 -12.69 -4.29
N ARG A 44 -9.24 -13.09 -5.51
CA ARG A 44 -10.00 -13.92 -6.46
C ARG A 44 -9.48 -15.36 -6.58
N VAL A 45 -8.26 -15.63 -6.10
CA VAL A 45 -7.65 -16.98 -6.16
C VAL A 45 -8.49 -18.01 -5.37
N PRO A 46 -8.61 -19.28 -5.78
CA PRO A 46 -9.24 -20.31 -4.96
C PRO A 46 -8.53 -20.55 -3.62
N THR A 47 -9.27 -20.85 -2.56
CA THR A 47 -8.70 -21.17 -1.23
C THR A 47 -8.02 -22.54 -1.25
N GLY A 48 -6.93 -22.71 -0.49
CA GLY A 48 -6.26 -24.00 -0.29
C GLY A 48 -5.24 -24.39 -1.35
N ARG A 49 -5.26 -23.77 -2.54
CA ARG A 49 -4.29 -24.02 -3.61
C ARG A 49 -3.22 -22.93 -3.63
N GLU A 50 -1.96 -23.32 -3.82
CA GLU A 50 -0.90 -22.36 -4.11
C GLU A 50 -1.08 -21.78 -5.51
N SER A 51 -0.90 -20.47 -5.65
CA SER A 51 -1.03 -19.77 -6.91
C SER A 51 -0.06 -18.60 -6.98
N THR A 52 0.48 -18.36 -8.16
CA THR A 52 1.35 -17.21 -8.41
C THR A 52 0.50 -15.99 -8.70
N VAL A 53 0.65 -14.95 -7.88
CA VAL A 53 0.01 -13.65 -8.04
C VAL A 53 1.08 -12.66 -8.49
N ARG A 54 0.84 -11.98 -9.61
CA ARG A 54 1.68 -10.87 -10.07
C ARG A 54 1.28 -9.58 -9.36
N ALA A 55 2.29 -8.82 -8.99
CA ALA A 55 2.20 -7.48 -8.40
C ALA A 55 3.12 -6.54 -9.18
N PHE A 56 3.06 -5.24 -8.90
CA PHE A 56 3.93 -4.27 -9.58
C PHE A 56 5.41 -4.45 -9.22
N ASP A 57 5.70 -4.96 -8.02
CA ASP A 57 7.03 -5.15 -7.46
C ASP A 57 7.58 -6.57 -7.67
N GLY A 58 6.86 -7.43 -8.38
CA GLY A 58 7.30 -8.78 -8.70
C GLY A 58 6.18 -9.82 -8.64
N SER A 59 6.57 -11.08 -8.45
CA SER A 59 5.63 -12.20 -8.36
C SER A 59 5.70 -12.88 -6.99
N TYR A 60 4.53 -13.27 -6.49
CA TYR A 60 4.36 -13.89 -5.19
C TYR A 60 3.68 -15.25 -5.34
N VAL A 61 4.24 -16.30 -4.75
CA VAL A 61 3.55 -17.57 -4.54
C VAL A 61 2.69 -17.42 -3.29
N VAL A 62 1.38 -17.53 -3.45
CA VAL A 62 0.41 -17.32 -2.37
C VAL A 62 -0.42 -18.57 -2.16
N ARG A 63 -0.57 -18.97 -0.90
CA ARG A 63 -1.53 -19.97 -0.44
C ARG A 63 -2.61 -19.29 0.41
N PRO A 64 -3.82 -19.09 -0.11
CA PRO A 64 -4.90 -18.55 0.69
C PRO A 64 -5.41 -19.57 1.70
N LEU A 65 -5.49 -19.16 2.98
CA LEU A 65 -5.92 -19.98 4.10
C LEU A 65 -7.43 -19.93 4.34
N GLY A 66 -8.12 -18.96 3.72
CA GLY A 66 -9.56 -18.78 3.87
C GLY A 66 -10.16 -17.98 2.71
N ARG A 67 -11.49 -17.89 2.73
CA ARG A 67 -12.27 -17.03 1.83
C ARG A 67 -11.94 -15.55 2.08
N THR A 68 -12.16 -14.73 1.06
CA THR A 68 -12.13 -13.28 1.19
C THR A 68 -13.31 -12.82 2.07
N MET A 69 -13.06 -11.89 2.99
CA MET A 69 -14.06 -11.35 3.91
C MET A 69 -13.87 -9.85 4.10
N PRO A 70 -14.95 -9.07 4.34
CA PRO A 70 -14.81 -7.68 4.73
C PRO A 70 -14.14 -7.56 6.10
N LEU A 71 -13.37 -6.50 6.31
CA LEU A 71 -12.61 -6.25 7.54
C LEU A 71 -13.51 -6.23 8.78
N GLY A 72 -14.70 -5.64 8.67
CA GLY A 72 -15.70 -5.55 9.73
C GLY A 72 -16.28 -6.90 10.14
N ALA A 73 -16.17 -7.95 9.31
CA ALA A 73 -16.61 -9.30 9.67
C ALA A 73 -15.57 -10.09 10.49
N LEU A 74 -14.39 -9.53 10.73
CA LEU A 74 -13.33 -10.15 11.53
C LEU A 74 -13.21 -9.45 12.89
N PRO A 75 -12.98 -10.18 13.99
CA PRO A 75 -12.68 -9.54 15.26
C PRO A 75 -11.38 -8.72 15.15
N LEU A 76 -11.35 -7.55 15.80
CA LEU A 76 -10.21 -6.62 15.75
C LEU A 76 -8.87 -7.28 16.11
N SER A 77 -8.89 -8.27 17.02
CA SER A 77 -7.69 -9.04 17.40
C SER A 77 -7.04 -9.76 16.21
N ARG A 78 -7.85 -10.32 15.30
CA ARG A 78 -7.36 -10.97 14.07
C ARG A 78 -6.92 -9.96 13.02
N ALA A 79 -7.58 -8.81 12.96
CA ALA A 79 -7.28 -7.75 12.00
C ALA A 79 -6.04 -6.92 12.36
N ARG A 80 -5.69 -6.84 13.65
CA ARG A 80 -4.66 -5.95 14.20
C ARG A 80 -3.35 -5.96 13.42
N ALA A 81 -2.80 -7.13 13.12
CA ALA A 81 -1.51 -7.23 12.44
C ALA A 81 -1.55 -6.66 11.02
N GLY A 82 -2.62 -6.92 10.26
CA GLY A 82 -2.83 -6.37 8.92
C GLY A 82 -3.02 -4.85 8.97
N ILE A 83 -3.83 -4.36 9.91
CA ILE A 83 -4.07 -2.91 10.09
C ILE A 83 -2.76 -2.19 10.44
N VAL A 84 -1.93 -2.75 11.32
CA VAL A 84 -0.63 -2.16 11.67
C VAL A 84 0.30 -2.12 10.46
N ALA A 85 0.31 -3.15 9.61
CA ALA A 85 1.09 -3.14 8.37
C ALA A 85 0.61 -2.03 7.42
N ALA A 86 -0.71 -1.87 7.24
CA ALA A 86 -1.30 -0.79 6.46
C ALA A 86 -0.92 0.60 6.99
N LEU A 87 -1.11 0.84 8.28
CA LEU A 87 -0.79 2.13 8.90
C LEU A 87 0.70 2.46 8.79
N ARG A 88 1.59 1.48 8.94
CA ARG A 88 3.03 1.68 8.72
C ARG A 88 3.35 2.02 7.27
N SER A 89 2.69 1.38 6.32
CA SER A 89 2.86 1.68 4.89
C SER A 89 2.41 3.10 4.55
N PHE A 90 1.23 3.52 5.04
CA PHE A 90 0.73 4.88 4.82
C PHE A 90 1.62 5.93 5.50
N ALA A 91 2.08 5.66 6.72
CA ALA A 91 3.02 6.54 7.40
C ALA A 91 4.34 6.71 6.64
N ARG A 92 4.85 5.64 6.00
CA ARG A 92 6.03 5.70 5.14
C ARG A 92 5.79 6.55 3.90
N GLY A 93 4.64 6.40 3.24
CA GLY A 93 4.26 7.24 2.09
C GLY A 93 4.21 8.72 2.47
N ALA A 94 3.50 9.07 3.54
CA ALA A 94 3.43 10.45 4.02
C ALA A 94 4.79 11.01 4.47
N ALA A 95 5.67 10.16 5.02
CA ALA A 95 7.03 10.56 5.37
C ALA A 95 7.88 10.84 4.12
N PHE A 96 7.74 10.02 3.08
CA PHE A 96 8.42 10.22 1.80
C PHE A 96 7.99 11.54 1.14
N GLU A 97 6.69 11.83 1.09
CA GLU A 97 6.19 13.10 0.53
C GLU A 97 6.77 14.32 1.26
N ARG A 98 6.75 14.31 2.61
CA ARG A 98 7.34 15.39 3.41
C ARG A 98 8.84 15.53 3.19
N TRP A 99 9.57 14.42 3.12
CA TRP A 99 11.00 14.44 2.87
C TRP A 99 11.31 15.06 1.50
N THR A 100 10.63 14.62 0.43
CA THR A 100 10.85 15.13 -0.92
C THR A 100 10.53 16.63 -1.03
N ALA A 101 9.45 17.10 -0.39
CA ALA A 101 9.13 18.53 -0.36
C ALA A 101 10.21 19.38 0.34
N ASN A 102 10.81 18.85 1.41
CA ASN A 102 11.91 19.51 2.12
C ASN A 102 13.18 19.56 1.28
N GLU A 103 13.53 18.47 0.60
CA GLU A 103 14.68 18.42 -0.33
C GLU A 103 14.50 19.43 -1.47
N GLN A 104 13.32 19.46 -2.10
CA GLN A 104 12.99 20.43 -3.14
C GLN A 104 13.10 21.88 -2.63
N THR A 105 12.56 22.16 -1.45
CA THR A 105 12.65 23.50 -0.81
C THR A 105 14.11 23.90 -0.56
N SER A 106 14.92 22.96 -0.07
CA SER A 106 16.35 23.18 0.18
C SER A 106 17.13 23.45 -1.12
N ALA A 107 16.84 22.67 -2.16
CA ALA A 107 17.44 22.84 -3.48
C ALA A 107 17.07 24.20 -4.09
N LEU A 108 15.78 24.55 -4.08
CA LEU A 108 15.30 25.83 -4.60
C LEU A 108 16.01 27.00 -3.94
N ARG A 109 16.13 27.02 -2.60
CA ARG A 109 16.85 28.09 -1.87
C ARG A 109 18.29 28.31 -2.34
N ARG A 110 18.94 27.29 -2.91
CA ARG A 110 20.33 27.35 -3.39
C ARG A 110 20.44 27.71 -4.88
N THR A 111 19.34 27.68 -5.62
CA THR A 111 19.32 27.89 -7.07
C THR A 111 18.56 29.15 -7.49
N ILE A 112 18.07 29.96 -6.55
CA ILE A 112 17.31 31.19 -6.84
C ILE A 112 18.23 32.25 -7.47
N CYS A 113 17.89 32.68 -8.69
CA CYS A 113 18.45 33.86 -9.33
C CYS A 113 17.45 35.03 -9.30
N TYR A 114 17.96 36.25 -9.49
CA TYR A 114 17.11 37.44 -9.59
C TYR A 114 16.18 37.33 -10.81
N ARG A 115 14.86 37.25 -10.55
CA ARG A 115 13.74 37.10 -11.51
C ARG A 115 13.36 35.67 -11.93
N ASP A 116 13.74 34.65 -11.17
CA ASP A 116 13.23 33.30 -11.44
C ASP A 116 11.73 33.19 -11.13
N ASP A 117 10.98 32.58 -12.05
CA ASP A 117 9.65 32.05 -11.79
C ASP A 117 9.79 30.61 -11.28
N LEU A 118 9.68 30.44 -9.97
CA LEU A 118 10.01 29.18 -9.30
C LEU A 118 8.77 28.29 -9.16
N PRO A 119 8.91 26.97 -9.39
CA PRO A 119 7.82 26.03 -9.14
C PRO A 119 7.52 25.94 -7.63
N THR A 120 6.25 25.70 -7.28
CA THR A 120 5.86 25.41 -5.89
C THR A 120 6.37 24.02 -5.50
N PRO A 121 7.17 23.87 -4.42
CA PRO A 121 7.57 22.56 -3.92
C PRO A 121 6.33 21.75 -3.53
N ALA A 122 6.22 20.52 -4.05
CA ALA A 122 5.09 19.64 -3.76
C ALA A 122 5.49 18.18 -3.99
N ALA A 123 4.72 17.28 -3.37
CA ALA A 123 4.78 15.86 -3.73
C ALA A 123 4.48 15.74 -5.23
N VAL A 124 5.39 15.09 -5.97
CA VAL A 124 5.23 14.90 -7.41
C VAL A 124 4.15 13.84 -7.64
N ASP A 125 3.06 14.24 -8.28
CA ASP A 125 2.11 13.27 -8.83
C ASP A 125 2.71 12.64 -10.08
N LEU A 126 3.23 11.41 -9.92
CA LEU A 126 3.86 10.67 -11.00
C LEU A 126 2.90 10.39 -12.16
N SER A 127 1.58 10.39 -11.93
CA SER A 127 0.60 10.17 -13.00
C SER A 127 0.59 11.29 -14.04
N THR A 128 0.99 12.50 -13.65
CA THR A 128 1.14 13.65 -14.56
C THR A 128 2.25 13.42 -15.59
N PHE A 129 3.27 12.63 -15.24
CA PHE A 129 4.42 12.34 -16.12
C PHE A 129 4.37 10.93 -16.70
N LEU A 130 3.71 10.00 -16.02
CA LEU A 130 3.59 8.59 -16.36
C LEU A 130 2.10 8.21 -16.43
N PRO A 131 1.40 8.58 -17.52
CA PRO A 131 -0.06 8.48 -17.61
C PRO A 131 -0.58 7.04 -17.52
N PHE A 132 0.26 6.04 -17.79
CA PHE A 132 -0.06 4.62 -17.60
C PHE A 132 -0.13 4.18 -16.12
N LEU A 133 0.26 5.06 -15.18
CA LEU A 133 0.07 4.86 -13.75
C LEU A 133 -1.29 5.36 -13.25
N SER A 134 -2.01 6.17 -14.04
CA SER A 134 -3.39 6.52 -13.72
C SER A 134 -4.26 5.28 -13.84
N PRO A 135 -5.11 4.96 -12.85
CA PRO A 135 -6.10 3.92 -13.01
C PRO A 135 -7.09 4.38 -14.08
N THR A 136 -6.95 3.87 -15.31
CA THR A 136 -8.06 3.81 -16.23
C THR A 136 -9.15 2.97 -15.57
N GLY A 137 -10.36 3.54 -15.51
CA GLY A 137 -11.52 2.97 -14.82
C GLY A 137 -11.88 1.55 -15.22
#